data_AF-A0A2E4V2K9-F1
#
_entry.id   AF-A0A2E4V2K9-F1
#
_cell.length_a   1.000
_cell.length_b   1.000
_cell.length_c   1.000
_cell.angle_alpha   90.00
_cell.angle_beta   90.00
_cell.angle_gamma   90.00
#
_symmetry.space_group_name_H-M   'P 1'
#
loop_
_entity.id
_entity.type
_entity.pdbx_description
1 polymer ?
#
loop_
_entity_poly.entity_id
_entity_poly.type
_entity_poly.pdbx_seq_one_letter_code
_entity_poly.pdbx_strand_id
1 'polypeptide(L)'
;MKKITFNFLFIFTLLFTTSTVAQTRYLDPVFPSVDTTNNIVYGVNYTVMVPGYVLPTGAVIPGVGAIPSLNFQFFEPTGDTEPERPLIIYLHTGTFAPIIRNGNPTGSKDYDFATQVFCQNYAVRGYAVANLEYRLGWNPYLPTEPERASSLMKAAYRGIQDVKSAIRFFRMSYENGNPYAIDTSRIIVCGQGTGGWIATCLNSVDKLSELQLPKFLDGNGIPLIDTAVLGDWDGFGGVDTLNIPNHPGYSSEHDMVLNMGGAIGDISWLEAGDKPIAAVHGNLDAIAVFSSGNLSVSGVNVVSAISGSHDVMEKANNLGNNSSIPNLYDPYTLAAKNASNSLVGSMDFGGTTINKTPDNLFPFITGNPGEGAPWDYWDSATVVFLATAQGLPDSVGTQAHLSGLQTNPNMSQAKALAYIDSTVNFFCPRMVNALMLPGNTVGITNTDKGLSVNVYPNPASDYVSFNSSTNINSISIFDNNGKLINNMNPNRFTYTIDVSGFAKGIYHAEISNGISTKTEKFIIK
;
A
#
# COMPACT_ATOMS: atom_id res chain seq x y z
N MET A 1 -3.86 87.91 -15.74
CA MET A 1 -4.50 86.59 -15.52
C MET A 1 -3.65 85.50 -16.16
N LYS A 2 -2.81 84.81 -15.38
CA LYS A 2 -2.11 83.59 -15.80
C LYS A 2 -2.67 82.44 -14.96
N LYS A 3 -3.28 81.46 -15.62
CA LYS A 3 -3.91 80.28 -15.01
C LYS A 3 -2.81 79.37 -14.45
N ILE A 4 -2.89 79.05 -13.15
CA ILE A 4 -2.11 77.99 -12.53
C ILE A 4 -2.96 76.72 -12.64
N THR A 5 -2.56 75.80 -13.52
CA THR A 5 -3.15 74.47 -13.65
C THR A 5 -2.50 73.56 -12.60
N PHE A 6 -3.29 73.11 -11.62
CA PHE A 6 -2.90 72.05 -10.68
C PHE A 6 -3.15 70.71 -11.37
N ASN A 7 -2.10 69.99 -11.74
CA ASN A 7 -2.21 68.61 -12.21
C ASN A 7 -2.42 67.70 -10.98
N PHE A 8 -3.64 67.20 -10.80
CA PHE A 8 -3.93 66.11 -9.89
C PHE A 8 -3.40 64.81 -10.49
N LEU A 9 -2.30 64.28 -9.96
CA LEU A 9 -1.81 62.94 -10.29
C LEU A 9 -2.61 61.93 -9.46
N PHE A 10 -3.59 61.28 -10.07
CA PHE A 10 -4.34 60.18 -9.46
C PHE A 10 -3.48 58.91 -9.56
N ILE A 11 -2.79 58.53 -8.48
CA ILE A 11 -2.07 57.26 -8.39
C ILE A 11 -3.12 56.17 -8.11
N PHE A 12 -3.44 55.36 -9.10
CA PHE A 12 -4.19 54.12 -8.93
C PHE A 12 -3.23 53.07 -8.37
N THR A 13 -3.23 52.88 -7.05
CA THR A 13 -2.49 51.78 -6.41
C THR A 13 -3.25 50.48 -6.67
N LEU A 14 -2.80 49.68 -7.65
CA LEU A 14 -3.26 48.31 -7.83
C LEU A 14 -2.74 47.49 -6.63
N LEU A 15 -3.59 47.23 -5.64
CA LEU A 15 -3.33 46.24 -4.61
C LEU A 15 -3.50 44.85 -5.23
N PHE A 16 -2.40 44.27 -5.70
CA PHE A 16 -2.35 42.83 -5.96
C PHE A 16 -2.39 42.10 -4.62
N THR A 17 -3.56 41.60 -4.23
CA THR A 17 -3.66 40.63 -3.15
C THR A 17 -3.12 39.29 -3.66
N THR A 18 -1.84 39.02 -3.44
CA THR A 18 -1.29 37.67 -3.60
C THR A 18 -1.89 36.81 -2.50
N SER A 19 -2.86 35.96 -2.82
CA SER A 19 -3.28 34.88 -1.93
C SER A 19 -2.15 33.86 -1.89
N THR A 20 -1.28 33.94 -0.89
CA THR A 20 -0.36 32.85 -0.57
C THR A 20 -1.19 31.70 -0.04
N VAL A 21 -1.38 30.63 -0.82
CA VAL A 21 -1.91 29.38 -0.29
C VAL A 21 -0.81 28.81 0.61
N ALA A 22 -1.09 28.69 1.90
CA ALA A 22 -0.18 28.02 2.82
C ALA A 22 -0.07 26.55 2.40
N GLN A 23 1.14 26.08 2.13
CA GLN A 23 1.38 24.67 1.85
C GLN A 23 1.03 23.84 3.09
N THR A 24 0.33 22.73 2.88
CA THR A 24 -0.11 21.84 3.95
C THR A 24 0.79 20.61 3.98
N ARG A 25 1.47 20.40 5.11
CA ARG A 25 2.26 19.19 5.38
C ARG A 25 1.41 17.94 5.08
N TYR A 26 2.05 16.90 4.55
CA TYR A 26 1.46 15.62 4.10
C TYR A 26 0.63 15.69 2.81
N LEU A 27 0.27 16.88 2.33
CA LEU A 27 -0.40 17.12 1.05
C LEU A 27 0.56 17.73 0.03
N ASP A 28 1.23 18.82 0.41
CA ASP A 28 2.08 19.63 -0.45
C ASP A 28 3.57 19.39 -0.15
N PRO A 29 4.46 19.51 -1.15
CA PRO A 29 5.90 19.46 -0.93
C PRO A 29 6.35 20.69 -0.13
N VAL A 30 6.63 20.49 1.16
CA VAL A 30 6.99 21.56 2.11
C VAL A 30 8.49 21.60 2.43
N PHE A 31 9.23 20.52 2.13
CA PHE A 31 10.68 20.44 2.32
C PHE A 31 11.43 20.56 0.98
N PRO A 32 12.57 21.27 0.94
CA PRO A 32 13.32 21.50 -0.30
C PRO A 32 14.17 20.31 -0.74
N SER A 33 14.49 19.39 0.18
CA SER A 33 15.36 18.25 -0.07
C SER A 33 15.05 17.06 0.84
N VAL A 34 15.66 15.92 0.51
CA VAL A 34 15.48 14.63 1.19
C VAL A 34 16.86 14.06 1.50
N ASP A 35 17.03 13.55 2.71
CA ASP A 35 18.18 12.76 3.12
C ASP A 35 17.87 11.27 2.89
N THR A 36 18.87 10.49 2.47
CA THR A 36 18.68 9.05 2.19
C THR A 36 19.76 8.22 2.88
N THR A 37 19.33 7.28 3.72
CA THR A 37 20.21 6.29 4.36
C THR A 37 19.99 4.94 3.70
N ASN A 38 21.04 4.35 3.14
CA ASN A 38 20.98 3.11 2.36
C ASN A 38 21.33 1.88 3.20
N ASN A 39 20.88 0.71 2.72
CA ASN A 39 21.29 -0.62 3.21
C ASN A 39 21.01 -0.87 4.70
N ILE A 40 19.92 -0.31 5.24
CA ILE A 40 19.49 -0.59 6.60
C ILE A 40 18.86 -1.98 6.63
N VAL A 41 19.42 -2.89 7.42
CA VAL A 41 18.93 -4.28 7.52
C VAL A 41 17.76 -4.34 8.49
N TYR A 42 16.61 -4.81 8.01
CA TYR A 42 15.44 -5.06 8.83
C TYR A 42 15.24 -6.55 9.13
N GLY A 43 15.96 -7.46 8.47
CA GLY A 43 15.81 -8.90 8.73
C GLY A 43 16.73 -9.77 7.88
N VAL A 44 16.66 -11.06 8.12
CA VAL A 44 17.33 -12.10 7.31
C VAL A 44 16.37 -13.26 7.09
N ASN A 45 16.34 -13.81 5.89
CA ASN A 45 15.55 -15.01 5.61
C ASN A 45 16.07 -15.74 4.35
N TYR A 46 15.74 -17.02 4.22
CA TYR A 46 16.13 -17.81 3.06
C TYR A 46 15.38 -17.33 1.83
N THR A 47 16.12 -16.95 0.80
CA THR A 47 15.58 -16.61 -0.51
C THR A 47 15.71 -17.81 -1.45
N VAL A 48 14.83 -17.88 -2.45
CA VAL A 48 14.88 -18.96 -3.45
C VAL A 48 15.92 -18.58 -4.50
N MET A 49 17.06 -19.28 -4.50
CA MET A 49 18.11 -19.04 -5.49
C MET A 49 17.61 -19.42 -6.89
N VAL A 50 17.58 -18.45 -7.80
CA VAL A 50 17.46 -18.74 -9.24
C VAL A 50 18.80 -19.37 -9.68
N PRO A 51 18.80 -20.54 -10.36
CA PRO A 51 20.03 -21.15 -10.83
C PRO A 51 20.92 -20.16 -11.59
N GLY A 52 22.18 -20.01 -11.17
CA GLY A 52 23.16 -19.10 -11.77
C GLY A 52 23.29 -17.72 -11.13
N TYR A 53 22.74 -17.50 -9.93
CA TYR A 53 22.90 -16.24 -9.19
C TYR A 53 23.53 -16.47 -7.80
N VAL A 54 24.52 -15.65 -7.45
CA VAL A 54 25.06 -15.53 -6.09
C VAL A 54 24.48 -14.24 -5.51
N LEU A 55 23.65 -14.36 -4.48
CA LEU A 55 23.08 -13.19 -3.81
C LEU A 55 24.18 -12.47 -3.01
N PRO A 56 24.10 -11.14 -2.85
CA PRO A 56 24.92 -10.43 -1.87
C PRO A 56 24.49 -10.92 -0.47
N THR A 57 25.36 -11.70 0.18
CA THR A 57 25.06 -12.32 1.46
C THR A 57 25.66 -11.50 2.62
N GLY A 58 24.87 -11.20 3.65
CA GLY A 58 25.28 -10.35 4.77
C GLY A 58 25.71 -11.12 6.04
N ALA A 59 25.37 -12.39 6.17
CA ALA A 59 25.74 -13.20 7.34
C ALA A 59 26.09 -14.64 6.93
N VAL A 60 27.31 -15.08 7.27
CA VAL A 60 27.75 -16.48 7.11
C VAL A 60 27.21 -17.29 8.30
N ILE A 61 26.35 -18.28 8.06
CA ILE A 61 26.01 -19.28 9.07
C ILE A 61 27.00 -20.46 8.93
N PRO A 62 27.73 -20.83 9.99
CA PRO A 62 28.62 -22.00 9.95
C PRO A 62 27.84 -23.26 9.53
N GLY A 63 28.22 -23.85 8.39
CA GLY A 63 27.63 -25.09 7.86
C GLY A 63 26.54 -24.94 6.79
N VAL A 64 26.03 -23.73 6.51
CA VAL A 64 24.92 -23.52 5.54
C VAL A 64 25.27 -22.49 4.45
N GLY A 65 26.38 -21.76 4.57
CA GLY A 65 26.68 -20.63 3.68
C GLY A 65 26.01 -19.35 4.19
N ALA A 66 25.90 -18.33 3.35
CA ALA A 66 25.52 -17.00 3.80
C ALA A 66 24.07 -16.63 3.38
N ILE A 67 23.28 -16.14 4.34
CA ILE A 67 21.86 -15.79 4.14
C ILE A 67 21.77 -14.31 3.71
N PRO A 68 21.05 -13.98 2.63
CA PRO A 68 20.87 -12.60 2.21
C PRO A 68 20.13 -11.77 3.26
N SER A 69 20.59 -10.53 3.45
CA SER A 69 19.89 -9.57 4.30
C SER A 69 18.71 -8.97 3.55
N LEU A 70 17.62 -8.79 4.26
CA LEU A 70 16.52 -7.96 3.83
C LEU A 70 16.77 -6.55 4.34
N ASN A 71 16.80 -5.59 3.41
CA ASN A 71 17.21 -4.23 3.70
C ASN A 71 16.29 -3.20 3.03
N PHE A 72 16.41 -1.94 3.48
CA PHE A 72 15.71 -0.82 2.88
C PHE A 72 16.63 0.40 2.72
N GLN A 73 16.16 1.33 1.89
CA GLN A 73 16.62 2.71 1.90
C GLN A 73 15.61 3.56 2.67
N PHE A 74 16.08 4.40 3.58
CA PHE A 74 15.24 5.31 4.35
C PHE A 74 15.35 6.72 3.78
N PHE A 75 14.23 7.27 3.34
CA PHE A 75 14.11 8.64 2.85
C PHE A 75 13.40 9.48 3.89
N GLU A 76 13.98 10.63 4.22
CA GLU A 76 13.39 11.56 5.17
C GLU A 76 13.62 13.03 4.74
N PRO A 77 12.68 13.93 5.04
CA PRO A 77 12.86 15.35 4.77
C PRO A 77 14.06 15.93 5.51
N THR A 78 14.98 16.60 4.78
CA THR A 78 16.15 17.24 5.37
C THR A 78 15.71 18.37 6.32
N GLY A 79 16.20 18.32 7.57
CA GLY A 79 15.97 19.39 8.56
C GLY A 79 14.56 19.40 9.17
N ASP A 80 13.74 18.39 8.92
CA ASP A 80 12.47 18.22 9.62
C ASP A 80 12.70 17.86 11.10
N THR A 81 11.96 18.52 11.98
CA THR A 81 12.08 18.36 13.44
C THR A 81 10.89 17.63 14.06
N GLU A 82 9.93 17.17 13.24
CA GLU A 82 8.80 16.38 13.73
C GLU A 82 9.28 15.03 14.29
N PRO A 83 9.09 14.75 15.60
CA PRO A 83 9.59 13.53 16.22
C PRO A 83 8.85 12.26 15.79
N GLU A 84 7.61 12.38 15.29
CA GLU A 84 6.76 11.24 14.95
C GLU A 84 6.06 11.46 13.60
N ARG A 85 6.69 10.94 12.54
CA ARG A 85 6.20 11.07 11.16
C ARG A 85 5.48 9.80 10.71
N PRO A 86 4.34 9.89 10.01
CA PRO A 86 3.73 8.73 9.37
C PRO A 86 4.73 8.01 8.47
N LEU A 87 4.79 6.68 8.62
CA LEU A 87 5.71 5.82 7.90
C LEU A 87 5.04 5.26 6.65
N ILE A 88 5.68 5.43 5.50
CA ILE A 88 5.34 4.73 4.27
C ILE A 88 6.38 3.63 4.04
N ILE A 89 5.96 2.37 4.05
CA ILE A 89 6.76 1.26 3.54
C ILE A 89 6.43 1.12 2.05
N TYR A 90 7.41 1.46 1.20
CA TYR A 90 7.26 1.43 -0.25
C TYR A 90 7.85 0.14 -0.83
N LEU A 91 7.10 -0.51 -1.72
CA LEU A 91 7.44 -1.80 -2.33
C LEU A 91 7.53 -1.65 -3.86
N HIS A 92 8.71 -1.92 -4.41
CA HIS A 92 8.95 -1.87 -5.86
C HIS A 92 8.27 -3.04 -6.61
N THR A 93 8.15 -2.90 -7.93
CA THR A 93 7.75 -4.01 -8.83
C THR A 93 8.88 -5.01 -9.06
N GLY A 94 8.68 -5.99 -9.93
CA GLY A 94 9.78 -6.81 -10.45
C GLY A 94 9.47 -8.28 -10.66
N THR A 95 8.19 -8.67 -10.57
CA THR A 95 7.70 -10.05 -10.70
C THR A 95 8.43 -11.03 -9.78
N PHE A 96 8.83 -10.58 -8.59
CA PHE A 96 9.63 -11.36 -7.64
C PHE A 96 10.92 -11.92 -8.26
N ALA A 97 11.52 -11.25 -9.24
CA ALA A 97 12.77 -11.66 -9.85
C ALA A 97 13.69 -10.43 -9.99
N PRO A 98 15.03 -10.60 -9.95
CA PRO A 98 15.95 -9.47 -10.09
C PRO A 98 15.73 -8.75 -11.41
N ILE A 99 15.85 -7.41 -11.41
CA ILE A 99 15.86 -6.58 -12.61
C ILE A 99 16.74 -7.19 -13.72
N ILE A 100 16.32 -7.09 -14.97
CA ILE A 100 16.89 -7.77 -16.15
C ILE A 100 16.57 -9.27 -16.21
N ARG A 101 16.73 -10.02 -15.10
CA ARG A 101 16.43 -11.45 -15.05
C ARG A 101 14.94 -11.74 -15.03
N ASN A 102 14.16 -10.79 -14.54
CA ASN A 102 12.72 -10.74 -14.69
C ASN A 102 12.25 -10.42 -16.12
N GLY A 103 13.18 -10.24 -17.07
CA GLY A 103 12.90 -9.91 -18.46
C GLY A 103 12.52 -8.45 -18.71
N ASN A 104 12.63 -7.59 -17.69
CA ASN A 104 12.13 -6.22 -17.72
C ASN A 104 13.22 -5.19 -17.32
N PRO A 105 13.07 -3.92 -17.73
CA PRO A 105 14.03 -2.86 -17.43
C PRO A 105 13.79 -2.23 -16.04
N THR A 106 12.77 -2.70 -15.32
CA THR A 106 12.42 -2.30 -13.96
C THR A 106 12.31 -3.52 -13.06
N GLY A 107 12.27 -3.32 -11.75
CA GLY A 107 12.14 -4.36 -10.75
C GLY A 107 13.21 -4.31 -9.67
N SER A 108 13.59 -3.11 -9.25
CA SER A 108 14.63 -2.88 -8.26
C SER A 108 14.30 -1.67 -7.40
N LYS A 109 14.40 -1.83 -6.08
CA LYS A 109 14.31 -0.69 -5.17
C LYS A 109 15.36 0.39 -5.49
N ASP A 110 16.57 0.01 -5.92
CA ASP A 110 17.72 0.92 -6.05
C ASP A 110 17.80 1.59 -7.43
N TYR A 111 17.40 0.89 -8.49
CA TYR A 111 17.58 1.35 -9.88
C TYR A 111 16.31 1.87 -10.55
N ASP A 112 15.13 1.56 -10.02
CA ASP A 112 13.87 1.99 -10.63
C ASP A 112 13.65 3.50 -10.43
N PHE A 113 13.63 4.25 -11.53
CA PHE A 113 13.39 5.69 -11.51
C PHE A 113 12.09 6.05 -10.77
N ALA A 114 10.98 5.36 -11.10
CA ALA A 114 9.68 5.64 -10.51
C ALA A 114 9.71 5.44 -8.99
N THR A 115 10.21 4.30 -8.52
CA THR A 115 10.35 3.97 -7.09
C THR A 115 11.10 5.06 -6.32
N GLN A 116 12.26 5.49 -6.83
CA GLN A 116 13.06 6.55 -6.19
C GLN A 116 12.30 7.88 -6.11
N VAL A 117 11.66 8.28 -7.22
CA VAL A 117 10.95 9.56 -7.29
C VAL A 117 9.66 9.56 -6.46
N PHE A 118 8.96 8.43 -6.34
CA PHE A 118 7.83 8.28 -5.42
C PHE A 118 8.28 8.46 -3.97
N CYS A 119 9.35 7.77 -3.55
CA CYS A 119 9.89 7.87 -2.20
C CYS A 119 10.31 9.31 -1.86
N GLN A 120 11.00 9.98 -2.78
CA GLN A 120 11.36 11.40 -2.63
C GLN A 120 10.13 12.31 -2.53
N ASN A 121 9.10 12.09 -3.36
CA ASN A 121 7.88 12.90 -3.35
C ASN A 121 7.09 12.80 -2.05
N TYR A 122 7.08 11.62 -1.43
CA TYR A 122 6.50 11.45 -0.10
C TYR A 122 7.39 12.11 0.96
N ALA A 123 8.71 11.91 0.93
CA ALA A 123 9.61 12.49 1.92
C ALA A 123 9.54 14.03 1.94
N VAL A 124 9.52 14.71 0.77
CA VAL A 124 9.39 16.19 0.72
C VAL A 124 8.04 16.72 1.23
N ARG A 125 7.03 15.85 1.40
CA ARG A 125 5.74 16.18 2.02
C ARG A 125 5.73 15.97 3.54
N GLY A 126 6.80 15.44 4.12
CA GLY A 126 6.95 15.24 5.56
C GLY A 126 6.78 13.80 6.05
N TYR A 127 6.64 12.82 5.15
CA TYR A 127 6.57 11.40 5.50
C TYR A 127 7.96 10.83 5.74
N ALA A 128 8.07 9.84 6.63
CA ALA A 128 9.20 8.93 6.67
C ALA A 128 8.95 7.79 5.67
N VAL A 129 9.91 7.45 4.81
CA VAL A 129 9.70 6.45 3.77
C VAL A 129 10.76 5.37 3.80
N ALA A 130 10.34 4.11 3.94
CA ALA A 130 11.20 2.94 3.85
C ALA A 130 10.98 2.23 2.51
N ASN A 131 11.90 2.40 1.56
CA ASN A 131 11.90 1.69 0.28
C ASN A 131 12.52 0.30 0.47
N LEU A 132 11.66 -0.71 0.57
CA LEU A 132 11.97 -2.02 1.11
C LEU A 132 12.34 -3.02 0.00
N GLU A 133 13.39 -3.83 0.23
CA GLU A 133 13.62 -5.08 -0.49
C GLU A 133 12.84 -6.22 0.17
N TYR A 134 12.31 -7.14 -0.61
CA TYR A 134 11.63 -8.34 -0.14
C TYR A 134 12.18 -9.59 -0.85
N ARG A 135 11.95 -10.79 -0.30
CA ARG A 135 12.46 -12.02 -0.91
C ARG A 135 11.91 -12.19 -2.32
N LEU A 136 12.85 -12.30 -3.25
CA LEU A 136 12.60 -12.67 -4.63
C LEU A 136 12.65 -14.21 -4.77
N GLY A 137 12.24 -14.70 -5.94
CA GLY A 137 12.48 -16.05 -6.41
C GLY A 137 11.19 -16.83 -6.66
N TRP A 138 10.98 -17.18 -7.93
CA TRP A 138 9.98 -18.14 -8.42
C TRP A 138 10.45 -18.69 -9.77
N ASN A 139 9.78 -19.70 -10.31
CA ASN A 139 10.17 -20.34 -11.56
C ASN A 139 9.08 -20.19 -12.65
N PRO A 140 9.25 -19.26 -13.62
CA PRO A 140 8.33 -19.08 -14.75
C PRO A 140 8.44 -20.18 -15.81
N TYR A 141 9.42 -21.07 -15.74
CA TYR A 141 9.69 -22.10 -16.76
C TYR A 141 9.11 -23.47 -16.40
N LEU A 142 8.33 -23.57 -15.32
CA LEU A 142 7.64 -24.81 -14.96
C LEU A 142 6.62 -25.19 -16.05
N PRO A 143 6.49 -26.49 -16.38
CA PRO A 143 5.82 -26.92 -17.60
C PRO A 143 4.30 -26.64 -17.58
N THR A 144 3.67 -26.71 -16.41
CA THR A 144 2.22 -26.47 -16.28
C THR A 144 1.91 -25.12 -15.60
N GLU A 145 0.74 -24.56 -15.91
CA GLU A 145 0.26 -23.34 -15.25
C GLU A 145 0.16 -23.48 -13.73
N PRO A 146 -0.43 -24.56 -13.15
CA PRO A 146 -0.51 -24.71 -11.69
C PRO A 146 0.85 -24.72 -10.99
N GLU A 147 1.88 -25.30 -11.62
CA GLU A 147 3.23 -25.30 -11.05
C GLU A 147 3.85 -23.89 -11.06
N ARG A 148 3.67 -23.12 -12.14
CA ARG A 148 4.09 -21.70 -12.20
C ARG A 148 3.32 -20.86 -11.19
N ALA A 149 2.01 -21.04 -11.11
CA ALA A 149 1.13 -20.38 -10.14
C ALA A 149 1.61 -20.64 -8.70
N SER A 150 1.84 -21.91 -8.35
CA SER A 150 2.35 -22.33 -7.05
C SER A 150 3.68 -21.66 -6.72
N SER A 151 4.60 -21.61 -7.70
CA SER A 151 5.90 -21.00 -7.50
C SER A 151 5.82 -19.48 -7.26
N LEU A 152 5.01 -18.77 -8.06
CA LEU A 152 4.79 -17.33 -7.91
C LEU A 152 4.06 -17.01 -6.60
N MET A 153 3.02 -17.77 -6.25
CA MET A 153 2.27 -17.57 -5.00
C MET A 153 3.15 -17.73 -3.77
N LYS A 154 4.08 -18.70 -3.77
CA LYS A 154 5.06 -18.84 -2.68
C LYS A 154 5.96 -17.61 -2.57
N ALA A 155 6.29 -16.95 -3.68
CA ALA A 155 7.06 -15.71 -3.67
C ALA A 155 6.25 -14.55 -3.08
N ALA A 156 4.98 -14.42 -3.48
CA ALA A 156 4.06 -13.45 -2.90
C ALA A 156 3.89 -13.66 -1.39
N TYR A 157 3.71 -14.91 -0.96
CA TYR A 157 3.57 -15.26 0.46
C TYR A 157 4.79 -14.88 1.29
N ARG A 158 6.00 -15.17 0.78
CA ARG A 158 7.26 -14.71 1.43
C ARG A 158 7.34 -13.19 1.50
N GLY A 159 6.93 -12.49 0.45
CA GLY A 159 6.86 -11.03 0.44
C GLY A 159 5.94 -10.47 1.56
N ILE A 160 4.79 -11.10 1.80
CA ILE A 160 3.89 -10.72 2.91
C ILE A 160 4.60 -10.86 4.26
N GLN A 161 5.26 -12.00 4.50
CA GLN A 161 6.01 -12.25 5.73
C GLN A 161 7.15 -11.23 5.94
N ASP A 162 7.82 -10.84 4.85
CA ASP A 162 8.93 -9.90 4.88
C ASP A 162 8.47 -8.49 5.22
N VAL A 163 7.37 -8.01 4.61
CA VAL A 163 6.80 -6.69 4.91
C VAL A 163 6.25 -6.66 6.35
N LYS A 164 5.60 -7.72 6.81
CA LYS A 164 5.19 -7.85 8.22
C LYS A 164 6.39 -7.83 9.16
N SER A 165 7.51 -8.44 8.78
CA SER A 165 8.78 -8.37 9.52
C SER A 165 9.36 -6.94 9.54
N ALA A 166 9.26 -6.19 8.44
CA ALA A 166 9.68 -4.79 8.39
C ALA A 166 8.84 -3.91 9.32
N ILE A 167 7.52 -4.11 9.37
CA ILE A 167 6.63 -3.40 10.31
C ILE A 167 7.06 -3.68 11.76
N ARG A 168 7.34 -4.94 12.09
CA ARG A 168 7.83 -5.34 13.42
C ARG A 168 9.19 -4.71 13.74
N PHE A 169 10.10 -4.65 12.76
CA PHE A 169 11.38 -3.96 12.91
C PHE A 169 11.19 -2.50 13.29
N PHE A 170 10.30 -1.79 12.59
CA PHE A 170 10.04 -0.38 12.89
C PHE A 170 9.45 -0.17 14.29
N ARG A 171 8.52 -1.03 14.72
CA ARG A 171 8.00 -0.99 16.10
C ARG A 171 9.07 -1.26 17.15
N MET A 172 9.91 -2.27 16.94
CA MET A 172 11.05 -2.53 17.81
C MET A 172 12.02 -1.34 17.85
N SER A 173 12.31 -0.73 16.71
CA SER A 173 13.20 0.43 16.64
C SER A 173 12.61 1.66 17.35
N TYR A 174 11.29 1.83 17.29
CA TYR A 174 10.57 2.89 17.99
C TYR A 174 10.72 2.77 19.51
N GLU A 175 10.51 1.57 20.07
CA GLU A 175 10.73 1.32 21.50
C GLU A 175 12.20 1.49 21.91
N ASN A 176 13.13 1.23 20.98
CA ASN A 176 14.56 1.42 21.16
C ASN A 176 15.04 2.85 20.83
N GLY A 177 14.21 3.85 21.15
CA GLY A 177 14.57 5.27 21.06
C GLY A 177 14.22 5.95 19.73
N ASN A 178 13.39 5.32 18.90
CA ASN A 178 12.83 5.86 17.66
C ASN A 178 13.87 6.58 16.75
N PRO A 179 14.92 5.87 16.30
CA PRO A 179 16.00 6.48 15.54
C PRO A 179 15.57 7.01 14.16
N TYR A 180 14.37 6.66 13.70
CA TYR A 180 13.80 7.05 12.41
C TYR A 180 12.75 8.17 12.53
N ALA A 181 12.47 8.64 13.75
CA ALA A 181 11.43 9.65 14.03
C ALA A 181 10.09 9.30 13.34
N ILE A 182 9.62 8.07 13.56
CA ILE A 182 8.38 7.54 12.97
C ILE A 182 7.25 7.48 13.99
N ASP A 183 6.01 7.56 13.50
CA ASP A 183 4.79 7.26 14.22
C ASP A 183 4.33 5.84 13.87
N THR A 184 4.44 4.91 14.83
CA THR A 184 4.08 3.49 14.63
C THR A 184 2.57 3.23 14.69
N SER A 185 1.76 4.25 14.96
CA SER A 185 0.29 4.24 14.83
C SER A 185 -0.20 4.69 13.45
N ARG A 186 0.73 5.02 12.54
CA ARG A 186 0.48 5.59 11.21
C ARG A 186 1.36 4.93 10.15
N ILE A 187 1.15 3.65 9.91
CA ILE A 187 1.93 2.85 8.96
C ILE A 187 1.13 2.60 7.68
N ILE A 188 1.66 3.07 6.55
CA ILE A 188 1.09 2.92 5.21
C ILE A 188 1.97 1.94 4.43
N VAL A 189 1.36 0.96 3.79
CA VAL A 189 2.06 0.08 2.85
C VAL A 189 1.70 0.49 1.43
N CYS A 190 2.67 1.01 0.67
CA CYS A 190 2.50 1.44 -0.71
C CYS A 190 3.24 0.49 -1.63
N GLY A 191 2.58 -0.04 -2.66
CA GLY A 191 3.16 -1.06 -3.52
C GLY A 191 2.91 -0.85 -5.00
N GLN A 192 3.96 -1.03 -5.80
CA GLN A 192 3.93 -0.94 -7.26
C GLN A 192 4.04 -2.32 -7.93
N GLY A 193 3.10 -2.64 -8.80
CA GLY A 193 3.01 -3.91 -9.52
C GLY A 193 3.07 -5.09 -8.55
N THR A 194 4.19 -5.80 -8.54
CA THR A 194 4.49 -6.87 -7.57
C THR A 194 4.41 -6.41 -6.12
N GLY A 195 4.93 -5.23 -5.79
CA GLY A 195 4.77 -4.63 -4.47
C GLY A 195 3.31 -4.37 -4.13
N GLY A 196 2.50 -3.99 -5.12
CA GLY A 196 1.06 -3.79 -4.97
C GLY A 196 0.33 -5.08 -4.62
N TRP A 197 0.73 -6.19 -5.27
CA TRP A 197 0.24 -7.54 -4.93
C TRP A 197 0.59 -7.93 -3.48
N ILE A 198 1.82 -7.67 -3.04
CA ILE A 198 2.21 -7.92 -1.64
C ILE A 198 1.34 -7.08 -0.70
N ALA A 199 1.17 -5.79 -0.99
CA ALA A 199 0.42 -4.88 -0.14
C ALA A 199 -1.05 -5.26 0.00
N THR A 200 -1.74 -5.61 -1.10
CA THR A 200 -3.14 -6.06 -1.07
C THR A 200 -3.30 -7.41 -0.37
N CYS A 201 -2.40 -8.37 -0.60
CA CYS A 201 -2.44 -9.66 0.06
C CYS A 201 -2.08 -9.56 1.55
N LEU A 202 -1.15 -8.69 1.94
CA LEU A 202 -0.84 -8.41 3.34
C LEU A 202 -2.05 -7.84 4.09
N ASN A 203 -2.91 -7.09 3.40
CA ASN A 203 -4.12 -6.50 3.98
C ASN A 203 -5.24 -7.52 4.24
N SER A 204 -5.15 -8.72 3.68
CA SER A 204 -6.27 -9.65 3.58
C SER A 204 -5.94 -11.07 4.02
N VAL A 205 -4.72 -11.56 3.81
CA VAL A 205 -4.33 -12.92 4.19
C VAL A 205 -4.00 -12.99 5.68
N ASP A 206 -4.89 -13.59 6.45
CA ASP A 206 -4.77 -13.70 7.91
C ASP A 206 -5.25 -15.05 8.51
N LYS A 207 -5.63 -16.02 7.66
CA LYS A 207 -6.08 -17.33 8.13
C LYS A 207 -5.82 -18.47 7.15
N LEU A 208 -5.67 -19.68 7.70
CA LEU A 208 -5.33 -20.87 6.92
C LEU A 208 -6.36 -21.21 5.84
N SER A 209 -7.65 -20.98 6.10
CA SER A 209 -8.72 -21.29 5.14
C SER A 209 -8.61 -20.52 3.82
N GLU A 210 -7.96 -19.35 3.83
CA GLU A 210 -7.73 -18.54 2.63
C GLU A 210 -6.70 -19.18 1.70
N LEU A 211 -5.69 -19.83 2.29
CA LEU A 211 -4.63 -20.55 1.58
C LEU A 211 -5.08 -21.94 1.10
N GLN A 212 -6.28 -22.37 1.49
CA GLN A 212 -6.84 -23.70 1.22
C GLN A 212 -8.08 -23.65 0.32
N LEU A 213 -8.39 -22.50 -0.30
CA LEU A 213 -9.45 -22.42 -1.31
C LEU A 213 -9.16 -23.39 -2.46
N PRO A 214 -10.18 -23.94 -3.16
CA PRO A 214 -9.99 -24.96 -4.19
C PRO A 214 -8.94 -24.61 -5.27
N LYS A 215 -8.80 -23.32 -5.63
CA LYS A 215 -7.82 -22.87 -6.63
C LYS A 215 -6.38 -22.81 -6.13
N PHE A 216 -6.19 -22.90 -4.82
CA PHE A 216 -4.89 -22.93 -4.14
C PHE A 216 -4.54 -24.34 -3.66
N LEU A 217 -5.16 -25.35 -4.27
CA LEU A 217 -4.81 -26.77 -4.13
C LEU A 217 -4.22 -27.29 -5.45
N ASP A 218 -3.31 -28.24 -5.38
CA ASP A 218 -2.82 -28.97 -6.54
C ASP A 218 -3.84 -30.02 -7.05
N GLY A 219 -3.48 -30.75 -8.11
CA GLY A 219 -4.35 -31.79 -8.69
C GLY A 219 -4.70 -32.95 -7.75
N ASN A 220 -4.04 -33.06 -6.59
CA ASN A 220 -4.29 -34.07 -5.56
C ASN A 220 -4.99 -33.48 -4.33
N GLY A 221 -5.36 -32.19 -4.35
CA GLY A 221 -5.97 -31.50 -3.22
C GLY A 221 -4.98 -31.03 -2.15
N ILE A 222 -3.68 -31.01 -2.44
CA ILE A 222 -2.64 -30.54 -1.50
C ILE A 222 -2.49 -29.02 -1.63
N PRO A 223 -2.48 -28.25 -0.53
CA PRO A 223 -2.28 -26.81 -0.58
C PRO A 223 -0.98 -26.40 -1.29
N LEU A 224 -1.09 -25.39 -2.15
CA LEU A 224 0.08 -24.83 -2.86
C LEU A 224 1.02 -24.12 -1.89
N ILE A 225 0.50 -23.59 -0.78
CA ILE A 225 1.27 -22.99 0.32
C ILE A 225 1.07 -23.88 1.55
N ASP A 226 2.16 -24.43 2.06
CA ASP A 226 2.18 -25.23 3.29
C ASP A 226 2.81 -24.42 4.43
N THR A 227 1.99 -24.02 5.40
CA THR A 227 2.43 -23.22 6.55
C THR A 227 3.30 -24.02 7.52
N ALA A 228 3.22 -25.35 7.52
CA ALA A 228 4.14 -26.20 8.28
C ALA A 228 5.56 -26.20 7.71
N VAL A 229 5.71 -25.79 6.43
CA VAL A 229 7.01 -25.67 5.75
C VAL A 229 7.49 -24.22 5.72
N LEU A 230 6.62 -23.29 5.33
CA LEU A 230 7.00 -21.89 5.06
C LEU A 230 6.76 -20.93 6.24
N GLY A 231 6.15 -21.43 7.32
CA GLY A 231 5.62 -20.60 8.39
C GLY A 231 4.24 -20.03 8.07
N ASP A 232 3.59 -19.46 9.07
CA ASP A 232 2.33 -18.73 8.93
C ASP A 232 2.51 -17.40 8.17
N TRP A 233 1.41 -16.69 7.93
CA TRP A 233 1.41 -15.42 7.19
C TRP A 233 2.17 -14.31 7.92
N ASP A 234 2.37 -14.44 9.23
CA ASP A 234 3.22 -13.53 9.99
C ASP A 234 4.71 -13.90 9.90
N GLY A 235 5.05 -15.04 9.33
CA GLY A 235 6.42 -15.52 9.17
C GLY A 235 6.94 -16.30 10.37
N PHE A 236 6.05 -16.84 11.21
CA PHE A 236 6.41 -17.66 12.36
C PHE A 236 6.23 -19.17 12.07
N GLY A 237 7.07 -19.99 12.71
CA GLY A 237 7.09 -21.44 12.48
C GLY A 237 7.65 -21.83 11.12
N GLY A 238 7.22 -22.97 10.60
CA GLY A 238 7.77 -23.57 9.40
C GLY A 238 9.03 -24.40 9.68
N VAL A 239 9.78 -24.70 8.62
CA VAL A 239 11.07 -25.38 8.71
C VAL A 239 12.18 -24.35 8.86
N ASP A 240 13.03 -24.49 9.89
CA ASP A 240 14.09 -23.54 10.26
C ASP A 240 15.14 -23.27 9.16
N THR A 241 15.21 -24.12 8.13
CA THR A 241 16.10 -23.95 6.96
C THR A 241 15.41 -23.28 5.77
N LEU A 242 14.13 -22.93 5.89
CA LEU A 242 13.30 -22.31 4.85
C LEU A 242 12.58 -21.05 5.31
N ASN A 243 12.44 -20.86 6.64
CA ASN A 243 11.87 -19.65 7.23
C ASN A 243 12.62 -19.28 8.51
N ILE A 244 12.93 -17.99 8.66
CA ILE A 244 13.51 -17.42 9.88
C ILE A 244 12.53 -16.40 10.46
N PRO A 245 11.98 -16.63 11.66
CA PRO A 245 11.23 -15.63 12.41
C PRO A 245 12.03 -14.35 12.65
N ASN A 246 11.48 -13.20 12.24
CA ASN A 246 12.10 -11.88 12.46
C ASN A 246 11.24 -11.03 13.42
N HIS A 247 11.88 -10.48 14.46
CA HIS A 247 11.32 -9.58 15.48
C HIS A 247 10.06 -10.12 16.20
N PRO A 248 10.09 -11.35 16.74
CA PRO A 248 8.94 -11.90 17.47
C PRO A 248 8.58 -11.02 18.68
N GLY A 249 7.28 -10.94 19.00
CA GLY A 249 6.75 -10.13 20.10
C GLY A 249 6.30 -8.72 19.70
N TYR A 250 6.65 -8.26 18.50
CA TYR A 250 6.18 -6.99 17.95
C TYR A 250 4.98 -7.19 17.01
N SER A 251 4.06 -6.22 16.98
CA SER A 251 2.93 -6.23 16.07
C SER A 251 3.37 -6.00 14.62
N SER A 252 2.69 -6.63 13.66
CA SER A 252 2.82 -6.39 12.22
C SER A 252 1.62 -5.66 11.59
N GLU A 253 0.76 -5.06 12.41
CA GLU A 253 -0.39 -4.27 11.94
C GLU A 253 0.04 -3.04 11.13
N HIS A 254 -0.67 -2.74 10.06
CA HIS A 254 -0.60 -1.49 9.31
C HIS A 254 -1.95 -0.75 9.38
N ASP A 255 -1.99 0.47 8.84
CA ASP A 255 -3.14 1.36 8.97
C ASP A 255 -3.77 1.74 7.62
N MET A 256 -3.05 1.56 6.51
CA MET A 256 -3.57 1.80 5.16
C MET A 256 -2.73 1.09 4.09
N VAL A 257 -3.37 0.72 2.97
CA VAL A 257 -2.69 0.25 1.76
C VAL A 257 -2.89 1.21 0.58
N LEU A 258 -1.80 1.46 -0.16
CA LEU A 258 -1.83 2.11 -1.47
C LEU A 258 -1.39 1.11 -2.54
N ASN A 259 -2.27 0.79 -3.47
CA ASN A 259 -2.02 -0.19 -4.52
C ASN A 259 -1.83 0.47 -5.89
N MET A 260 -0.71 0.21 -6.55
CA MET A 260 -0.41 0.73 -7.88
C MET A 260 -0.24 -0.43 -8.86
N GLY A 261 -1.30 -0.80 -9.59
CA GLY A 261 -1.26 -1.90 -10.57
C GLY A 261 -1.05 -3.30 -9.99
N GLY A 262 -1.22 -3.49 -8.68
CA GLY A 262 -1.21 -4.81 -8.03
C GLY A 262 -2.58 -5.47 -8.02
N ALA A 263 -2.62 -6.74 -7.64
CA ALA A 263 -3.83 -7.55 -7.56
C ALA A 263 -3.86 -8.41 -6.30
N ILE A 264 -5.05 -8.90 -5.94
CA ILE A 264 -5.22 -9.90 -4.88
C ILE A 264 -5.34 -11.30 -5.51
N GLY A 265 -4.75 -12.28 -4.83
CA GLY A 265 -4.77 -13.67 -5.28
C GLY A 265 -6.18 -14.22 -5.42
N ASP A 266 -7.06 -13.96 -4.46
CA ASP A 266 -8.50 -14.23 -4.53
C ASP A 266 -9.29 -13.10 -3.86
N ILE A 267 -10.34 -12.62 -4.52
CA ILE A 267 -11.14 -11.51 -3.98
C ILE A 267 -11.83 -11.89 -2.68
N SER A 268 -12.09 -13.17 -2.41
CA SER A 268 -12.76 -13.63 -1.18
C SER A 268 -11.96 -13.34 0.09
N TRP A 269 -10.63 -13.23 0.00
CA TRP A 269 -9.74 -12.90 1.12
C TRP A 269 -10.00 -11.51 1.71
N LEU A 270 -10.55 -10.57 0.94
CA LEU A 270 -10.85 -9.23 1.48
C LEU A 270 -12.11 -9.27 2.34
N GLU A 271 -12.04 -8.86 3.59
CA GLU A 271 -13.12 -8.97 4.59
C GLU A 271 -13.44 -7.63 5.27
N ALA A 272 -14.61 -7.56 5.90
CA ALA A 272 -15.00 -6.37 6.65
C ALA A 272 -14.10 -6.23 7.88
N GLY A 273 -13.42 -5.09 8.00
CA GLY A 273 -12.45 -4.84 9.06
C GLY A 273 -11.01 -4.70 8.55
N ASP A 274 -10.74 -5.13 7.31
CA ASP A 274 -9.44 -4.88 6.68
C ASP A 274 -9.18 -3.37 6.55
N LYS A 275 -7.90 -2.99 6.49
CA LYS A 275 -7.50 -1.58 6.49
C LYS A 275 -7.94 -0.90 5.19
N PRO A 276 -8.15 0.44 5.23
CA PRO A 276 -8.46 1.21 4.03
C PRO A 276 -7.44 0.99 2.92
N ILE A 277 -7.94 0.94 1.69
CA ILE A 277 -7.15 0.77 0.48
C ILE A 277 -7.53 1.86 -0.52
N ALA A 278 -6.53 2.53 -1.10
CA ALA A 278 -6.69 3.36 -2.30
C ALA A 278 -5.83 2.81 -3.43
N ALA A 279 -6.26 2.99 -4.69
CA ALA A 279 -5.55 2.42 -5.81
C ALA A 279 -5.42 3.33 -7.03
N VAL A 280 -4.32 3.17 -7.76
CA VAL A 280 -4.18 3.60 -9.16
C VAL A 280 -3.87 2.38 -10.02
N HIS A 281 -4.37 2.33 -11.25
CA HIS A 281 -4.18 1.16 -12.10
C HIS A 281 -4.43 1.50 -13.57
N GLY A 282 -3.55 1.09 -14.48
CA GLY A 282 -3.80 1.19 -15.93
C GLY A 282 -5.01 0.35 -16.35
N ASN A 283 -5.99 0.95 -17.05
CA ASN A 283 -7.20 0.22 -17.41
C ASN A 283 -6.93 -0.89 -18.46
N LEU A 284 -5.80 -0.82 -19.15
CA LEU A 284 -5.34 -1.80 -20.13
C LEU A 284 -4.09 -2.55 -19.65
N ASP A 285 -3.85 -2.67 -18.34
CA ASP A 285 -2.72 -3.44 -17.80
C ASP A 285 -2.75 -4.90 -18.30
N ALA A 286 -1.69 -5.30 -19.02
CA ALA A 286 -1.54 -6.63 -19.58
C ALA A 286 -0.92 -7.66 -18.60
N ILE A 287 -0.37 -7.20 -17.48
CA ILE A 287 0.33 -8.03 -16.50
C ILE A 287 -0.65 -8.45 -15.41
N ALA A 288 -1.21 -7.49 -14.68
CA ALA A 288 -2.26 -7.72 -13.70
C ALA A 288 -3.52 -7.06 -14.22
N VAL A 289 -4.49 -7.85 -14.68
CA VAL A 289 -5.70 -7.28 -15.29
C VAL A 289 -6.41 -6.31 -14.32
N PHE A 290 -6.96 -5.23 -14.86
CA PHE A 290 -7.59 -4.14 -14.10
C PHE A 290 -8.78 -4.62 -13.25
N SER A 291 -9.64 -5.49 -13.80
CA SER A 291 -10.76 -6.13 -13.10
C SER A 291 -10.38 -7.54 -12.60
N SER A 292 -11.26 -8.53 -12.67
CA SER A 292 -10.93 -9.93 -12.40
C SER A 292 -10.57 -10.68 -13.68
N GLY A 293 -9.54 -11.52 -13.61
CA GLY A 293 -9.09 -12.31 -14.74
C GLY A 293 -7.70 -12.90 -14.52
N ASN A 294 -6.81 -12.76 -15.49
CA ASN A 294 -5.50 -13.42 -15.49
C ASN A 294 -4.37 -12.48 -15.04
N LEU A 295 -3.38 -13.07 -14.38
CA LEU A 295 -2.05 -12.50 -14.25
C LEU A 295 -1.10 -13.19 -15.23
N SER A 296 -0.46 -12.38 -16.08
CA SER A 296 0.46 -12.86 -17.11
C SER A 296 1.85 -12.26 -16.93
N VAL A 297 2.90 -13.06 -17.16
CA VAL A 297 4.29 -12.60 -17.18
C VAL A 297 4.89 -12.95 -18.53
N SER A 298 5.44 -11.95 -19.21
CA SER A 298 6.02 -12.11 -20.56
C SER A 298 5.05 -12.76 -21.57
N GLY A 299 3.75 -12.41 -21.48
CA GLY A 299 2.70 -12.94 -22.35
C GLY A 299 2.22 -14.36 -22.01
N VAL A 300 2.76 -14.98 -20.96
CA VAL A 300 2.35 -16.31 -20.49
C VAL A 300 1.45 -16.17 -19.28
N ASN A 301 0.29 -16.84 -19.30
CA ASN A 301 -0.59 -16.92 -18.12
C ASN A 301 0.12 -17.65 -16.97
N VAL A 302 0.11 -17.04 -15.79
CA VAL A 302 0.73 -17.56 -14.57
C VAL A 302 -0.30 -17.88 -13.51
N VAL A 303 -1.28 -17.00 -13.28
CA VAL A 303 -2.35 -17.22 -12.30
C VAL A 303 -3.66 -16.74 -12.89
N SER A 304 -4.67 -17.60 -12.92
CA SER A 304 -6.03 -17.22 -13.32
C SER A 304 -6.92 -16.85 -12.13
N ALA A 305 -7.98 -16.09 -12.43
CA ALA A 305 -8.99 -15.63 -11.48
C ALA A 305 -8.42 -14.81 -10.31
N ILE A 306 -7.46 -13.94 -10.61
CA ILE A 306 -6.99 -12.87 -9.71
C ILE A 306 -7.94 -11.68 -9.80
N SER A 307 -7.86 -10.74 -8.86
CA SER A 307 -8.63 -9.50 -8.93
C SER A 307 -7.73 -8.27 -8.80
N GLY A 308 -7.71 -7.45 -9.84
CA GLY A 308 -7.04 -6.16 -9.88
C GLY A 308 -7.79 -5.07 -9.13
N SER A 309 -7.25 -3.85 -9.21
CA SER A 309 -7.70 -2.71 -8.40
C SER A 309 -9.17 -2.35 -8.59
N HIS A 310 -9.78 -2.59 -9.76
CA HIS A 310 -11.20 -2.29 -9.96
C HIS A 310 -12.08 -3.08 -8.99
N ASP A 311 -11.93 -4.40 -8.99
CA ASP A 311 -12.78 -5.29 -8.18
C ASP A 311 -12.38 -5.27 -6.71
N VAL A 312 -11.09 -5.06 -6.42
CA VAL A 312 -10.60 -4.84 -5.05
C VAL A 312 -11.22 -3.58 -4.45
N MET A 313 -11.27 -2.47 -5.20
CA MET A 313 -11.90 -1.22 -4.71
C MET A 313 -13.40 -1.33 -4.59
N GLU A 314 -14.05 -2.01 -5.54
CA GLU A 314 -15.48 -2.29 -5.41
C GLU A 314 -15.80 -3.07 -4.13
N LYS A 315 -15.08 -4.16 -3.87
CA LYS A 315 -15.32 -4.98 -2.68
C LYS A 315 -14.95 -4.24 -1.38
N ALA A 316 -13.80 -3.56 -1.34
CA ALA A 316 -13.36 -2.79 -0.16
C ALA A 316 -14.40 -1.72 0.24
N ASN A 317 -14.95 -1.01 -0.74
CA ASN A 317 -15.98 0.00 -0.51
C ASN A 317 -17.29 -0.66 -0.02
N ASN A 318 -17.72 -1.77 -0.63
CA ASN A 318 -18.94 -2.49 -0.23
C ASN A 318 -18.86 -3.08 1.18
N LEU A 319 -17.66 -3.50 1.62
CA LEU A 319 -17.40 -3.98 2.98
C LEU A 319 -17.31 -2.86 4.01
N GLY A 320 -17.22 -1.60 3.57
CA GLY A 320 -17.06 -0.44 4.44
C GLY A 320 -15.61 -0.18 4.89
N ASN A 321 -14.62 -0.92 4.37
CA ASN A 321 -13.21 -0.78 4.77
C ASN A 321 -12.65 0.62 4.47
N ASN A 322 -13.20 1.28 3.45
CA ASN A 322 -12.81 2.64 3.04
C ASN A 322 -13.65 3.75 3.70
N SER A 323 -14.47 3.46 4.71
CA SER A 323 -15.35 4.46 5.32
C SER A 323 -14.64 5.60 6.03
N SER A 324 -13.36 5.42 6.38
CA SER A 324 -12.51 6.50 6.95
C SER A 324 -12.04 7.51 5.90
N ILE A 325 -12.18 7.19 4.61
CA ILE A 325 -11.88 8.12 3.50
C ILE A 325 -13.19 8.84 3.13
N PRO A 326 -13.32 10.15 3.39
CA PRO A 326 -14.51 10.89 3.04
C PRO A 326 -14.60 11.09 1.52
N ASN A 327 -15.75 11.60 1.08
CA ASN A 327 -15.87 12.09 -0.29
C ASN A 327 -14.94 13.29 -0.51
N LEU A 328 -13.93 13.08 -1.36
CA LEU A 328 -12.98 14.11 -1.74
C LEU A 328 -13.39 14.77 -3.06
N TYR A 329 -12.98 16.03 -3.21
CA TYR A 329 -13.30 16.90 -4.35
C TYR A 329 -12.08 17.68 -4.84
N ASP A 330 -10.87 17.28 -4.43
CA ASP A 330 -9.64 17.82 -4.96
C ASP A 330 -9.52 17.51 -6.48
N PRO A 331 -8.70 18.27 -7.23
CA PRO A 331 -8.59 18.12 -8.68
C PRO A 331 -8.27 16.70 -9.14
N TYR A 332 -7.43 15.96 -8.40
CA TYR A 332 -7.01 14.60 -8.75
C TYR A 332 -8.11 13.58 -8.47
N THR A 333 -8.88 13.75 -7.39
CA THR A 333 -10.08 12.93 -7.17
C THR A 333 -11.15 13.18 -8.24
N LEU A 334 -11.36 14.43 -8.67
CA LEU A 334 -12.29 14.72 -9.76
C LEU A 334 -11.81 14.14 -11.09
N ALA A 335 -10.51 14.20 -11.38
CA ALA A 335 -9.91 13.57 -12.56
C ALA A 335 -10.11 12.05 -12.53
N ALA A 336 -9.87 11.40 -11.39
CA ALA A 336 -10.10 9.97 -11.20
C ALA A 336 -11.57 9.59 -11.43
N LYS A 337 -12.52 10.34 -10.87
CA LYS A 337 -13.96 10.12 -11.10
C LYS A 337 -14.34 10.25 -12.57
N ASN A 338 -13.80 11.26 -13.26
CA ASN A 338 -14.04 11.45 -14.69
C ASN A 338 -13.47 10.31 -15.52
N ALA A 339 -12.27 9.82 -15.19
CA ALA A 339 -11.66 8.67 -15.85
C ALA A 339 -12.47 7.38 -15.60
N SER A 340 -12.90 7.13 -14.36
CA SER A 340 -13.78 5.99 -14.08
C SER A 340 -15.08 6.04 -14.88
N ASN A 341 -15.73 7.21 -14.96
CA ASN A 341 -16.96 7.39 -15.71
C ASN A 341 -16.78 7.17 -17.23
N SER A 342 -15.63 7.56 -17.80
CA SER A 342 -15.38 7.36 -19.23
C SER A 342 -15.10 5.90 -19.60
N LEU A 343 -14.77 5.05 -18.63
CA LEU A 343 -14.57 3.62 -18.84
C LEU A 343 -15.85 2.79 -18.81
N VAL A 344 -16.99 3.35 -18.37
CA VAL A 344 -18.25 2.60 -18.33
C VAL A 344 -18.65 2.15 -19.74
N GLY A 345 -18.84 0.84 -19.92
CA GLY A 345 -19.14 0.20 -21.20
C GLY A 345 -17.91 -0.13 -22.06
N SER A 346 -16.71 0.27 -21.64
CA SER A 346 -15.45 -0.17 -22.25
C SER A 346 -15.03 -1.55 -21.72
N MET A 347 -14.05 -2.17 -22.37
CA MET A 347 -13.43 -3.41 -21.89
C MET A 347 -12.04 -3.13 -21.35
N ASP A 348 -11.66 -3.85 -20.30
CA ASP A 348 -10.26 -3.93 -19.87
C ASP A 348 -9.43 -4.83 -20.80
N PHE A 349 -8.14 -5.00 -20.49
CA PHE A 349 -7.25 -5.85 -21.28
C PHE A 349 -7.69 -7.32 -21.33
N GLY A 350 -8.35 -7.81 -20.28
CA GLY A 350 -8.88 -9.18 -20.20
C GLY A 350 -10.18 -9.39 -21.00
N GLY A 351 -10.76 -8.32 -21.54
CA GLY A 351 -12.05 -8.36 -22.25
C GLY A 351 -13.27 -8.23 -21.32
N THR A 352 -13.07 -7.94 -20.04
CA THR A 352 -14.16 -7.73 -19.09
C THR A 352 -14.75 -6.34 -19.29
N THR A 353 -16.07 -6.25 -19.46
CA THR A 353 -16.76 -4.96 -19.56
C THR A 353 -16.80 -4.26 -18.21
N ILE A 354 -16.29 -3.03 -18.16
CA ILE A 354 -16.29 -2.16 -16.98
C ILE A 354 -17.69 -1.53 -16.85
N ASN A 355 -18.38 -1.81 -15.75
CA ASN A 355 -19.75 -1.35 -15.51
C ASN A 355 -19.91 -0.51 -14.24
N LYS A 356 -18.85 -0.39 -13.44
CA LYS A 356 -18.88 0.27 -12.13
C LYS A 356 -17.73 1.27 -12.03
N THR A 357 -17.88 2.21 -11.12
CA THR A 357 -16.94 3.32 -10.91
C THR A 357 -16.61 3.40 -9.42
N PRO A 358 -15.88 2.43 -8.87
CA PRO A 358 -15.60 2.40 -7.44
C PRO A 358 -14.82 3.65 -7.00
N ASP A 359 -15.23 4.24 -5.89
CA ASP A 359 -14.49 5.33 -5.25
C ASP A 359 -13.10 4.85 -4.79
N ASN A 360 -12.18 5.78 -4.58
CA ASN A 360 -10.79 5.53 -4.18
C ASN A 360 -9.93 4.77 -5.21
N LEU A 361 -10.41 4.70 -6.45
CA LEU A 361 -9.68 4.22 -7.61
C LEU A 361 -9.38 5.35 -8.61
N PHE A 362 -8.13 5.48 -9.05
CA PHE A 362 -7.77 6.26 -10.23
C PHE A 362 -7.38 5.32 -11.37
N PRO A 363 -8.28 5.06 -12.34
CA PRO A 363 -7.90 4.34 -13.54
C PRO A 363 -7.10 5.26 -14.47
N PHE A 364 -5.90 4.82 -14.85
CA PHE A 364 -5.10 5.53 -15.85
C PHE A 364 -5.43 5.04 -17.25
N ILE A 365 -6.00 5.97 -18.04
CA ILE A 365 -6.36 5.78 -19.44
C ILE A 365 -5.25 6.39 -20.29
N THR A 366 -4.24 5.59 -20.60
CA THR A 366 -3.03 6.09 -21.25
C THR A 366 -3.13 6.11 -22.77
N GLY A 367 -4.07 5.34 -23.33
CA GLY A 367 -4.23 5.11 -24.76
C GLY A 367 -3.25 4.09 -25.34
N ASN A 368 -2.29 3.59 -24.56
CA ASN A 368 -1.35 2.55 -24.99
C ASN A 368 -1.89 1.16 -24.62
N PRO A 369 -2.00 0.23 -25.59
CA PRO A 369 -2.38 -1.15 -25.29
C PRO A 369 -1.39 -1.82 -24.35
N GLY A 370 -1.88 -2.49 -23.31
CA GLY A 370 -1.05 -3.27 -22.38
C GLY A 370 -0.37 -2.47 -21.27
N GLU A 371 -0.55 -1.15 -21.23
CA GLU A 371 0.17 -0.29 -20.29
C GLU A 371 -0.44 -0.28 -18.88
N GLY A 372 0.28 -0.92 -17.95
CA GLY A 372 -0.03 -0.90 -16.52
C GLY A 372 0.73 0.15 -15.69
N ALA A 373 1.95 0.50 -16.11
CA ALA A 373 2.88 1.33 -15.34
C ALA A 373 3.36 2.57 -16.13
N PRO A 374 2.48 3.56 -16.38
CA PRO A 374 2.84 4.76 -17.16
C PRO A 374 3.82 5.70 -16.45
N TRP A 375 4.08 5.47 -15.16
CA TRP A 375 5.09 6.18 -14.35
C TRP A 375 6.51 5.63 -14.56
N ASP A 376 6.69 4.50 -15.23
CA ASP A 376 8.02 3.91 -15.42
C ASP A 376 8.82 4.67 -16.50
N TYR A 377 10.12 4.83 -16.22
CA TYR A 377 11.11 5.38 -17.14
C TYR A 377 12.45 4.68 -16.90
N TRP A 378 13.20 4.42 -17.97
CA TRP A 378 14.54 3.84 -17.92
C TRP A 378 15.40 4.33 -19.08
N ASP A 379 16.71 4.33 -18.87
CA ASP A 379 17.69 4.57 -19.92
C ASP A 379 18.19 3.23 -20.50
N SER A 380 18.21 3.10 -21.82
CA SER A 380 18.59 1.84 -22.47
C SER A 380 20.04 1.45 -22.22
N ALA A 381 20.96 2.42 -22.10
CA ALA A 381 22.36 2.14 -21.82
C ALA A 381 22.55 1.61 -20.40
N THR A 382 21.77 2.14 -19.45
CA THR A 382 21.72 1.65 -18.06
C THR A 382 21.20 0.21 -17.99
N VAL A 383 20.14 -0.12 -18.73
CA VAL A 383 19.61 -1.49 -18.78
C VAL A 383 20.64 -2.49 -19.35
N VAL A 384 21.39 -2.10 -20.39
CA VAL A 384 22.49 -2.91 -20.92
C VAL A 384 23.65 -3.05 -19.93
N PHE A 385 24.01 -1.96 -19.25
CA PHE A 385 25.00 -1.98 -18.18
C PHE A 385 24.61 -2.92 -17.04
N LEU A 386 23.35 -2.88 -16.59
CA LEU A 386 22.85 -3.77 -15.53
C LEU A 386 22.91 -5.25 -15.95
N ALA A 387 22.67 -5.56 -17.23
CA ALA A 387 22.80 -6.93 -17.74
C ALA A 387 24.27 -7.40 -17.65
N THR A 388 25.20 -6.60 -18.17
CA THR A 388 26.64 -6.95 -18.18
C THR A 388 27.24 -7.01 -16.78
N ALA A 389 26.84 -6.12 -15.87
CA ALA A 389 27.23 -6.15 -14.46
C ALA A 389 26.78 -7.44 -13.74
N GLN A 390 25.71 -8.08 -14.21
CA GLN A 390 25.22 -9.37 -13.73
C GLN A 390 25.85 -10.59 -14.44
N GLY A 391 26.84 -10.39 -15.31
CA GLY A 391 27.48 -11.44 -16.10
C GLY A 391 26.64 -11.96 -17.26
N LEU A 392 25.60 -11.23 -17.67
CA LEU A 392 24.74 -11.57 -18.81
C LEU A 392 25.25 -10.86 -20.09
N PRO A 393 25.01 -11.40 -21.29
CA PRO A 393 25.29 -10.69 -22.53
C PRO A 393 24.49 -9.39 -22.65
N ASP A 394 25.06 -8.37 -23.31
CA ASP A 394 24.42 -7.07 -23.62
C ASP A 394 23.05 -7.25 -24.30
N SER A 395 22.90 -8.31 -25.10
CA SER A 395 21.65 -8.64 -25.77
C SER A 395 20.50 -8.88 -24.80
N VAL A 396 20.76 -9.38 -23.59
CA VAL A 396 19.73 -9.58 -22.56
C VAL A 396 19.20 -8.24 -22.05
N GLY A 397 20.07 -7.26 -21.83
CA GLY A 397 19.65 -5.90 -21.47
C GLY A 397 18.88 -5.21 -22.61
N THR A 398 19.32 -5.43 -23.86
CA THR A 398 18.57 -4.94 -25.02
C THR A 398 17.18 -5.56 -25.11
N GLN A 399 17.04 -6.86 -24.87
CA GLN A 399 15.73 -7.52 -24.83
C GLN A 399 14.85 -7.00 -23.69
N ALA A 400 15.41 -6.75 -22.50
CA ALA A 400 14.66 -6.16 -21.39
C ALA A 400 14.13 -4.76 -21.74
N HIS A 401 14.95 -3.92 -22.38
CA HIS A 401 14.51 -2.61 -22.88
C HIS A 401 13.36 -2.74 -23.91
N LEU A 402 13.50 -3.63 -24.89
CA LEU A 402 12.46 -3.87 -25.90
C LEU A 402 11.17 -4.43 -25.29
N SER A 403 11.28 -5.29 -24.28
CA SER A 403 10.14 -5.81 -23.52
C SER A 403 9.37 -4.67 -22.84
N GLY A 404 10.08 -3.78 -22.11
CA GLY A 404 9.44 -2.63 -21.48
C GLY A 404 8.75 -1.69 -22.46
N LEU A 405 9.31 -1.50 -23.67
CA LEU A 405 8.68 -0.69 -24.71
C LEU A 405 7.38 -1.30 -25.27
N GLN A 406 7.15 -2.61 -25.11
CA GLN A 406 5.88 -3.21 -25.53
C GLN A 406 4.71 -2.73 -24.65
N THR A 407 4.95 -2.53 -23.35
CA THR A 407 3.93 -2.12 -22.39
C THR A 407 4.00 -0.62 -22.03
N ASN A 408 5.05 0.10 -22.42
CA ASN A 408 5.15 1.56 -22.26
C ASN A 408 5.94 2.17 -23.45
N PRO A 409 5.34 2.20 -24.66
CA PRO A 409 6.05 2.51 -25.91
C PRO A 409 6.50 3.97 -26.05
N ASN A 410 5.80 4.89 -25.39
CA ASN A 410 6.12 6.32 -25.36
C ASN A 410 6.70 6.75 -24.01
N MET A 411 7.39 5.84 -23.32
CA MET A 411 8.08 6.14 -22.07
C MET A 411 9.00 7.35 -22.23
N SER A 412 8.94 8.26 -21.27
CA SER A 412 9.83 9.41 -21.18
C SER A 412 9.81 9.90 -19.74
N GLN A 413 10.88 10.58 -19.33
CA GLN A 413 10.94 11.15 -17.98
C GLN A 413 9.79 12.13 -17.74
N ALA A 414 9.40 12.93 -18.74
CA ALA A 414 8.28 13.86 -18.64
C ALA A 414 6.93 13.15 -18.41
N LYS A 415 6.67 12.06 -19.16
CA LYS A 415 5.49 11.22 -18.95
C LYS A 415 5.50 10.60 -17.55
N ALA A 416 6.62 10.00 -17.17
CA ALA A 416 6.78 9.36 -15.87
C ALA A 416 6.47 10.33 -14.72
N LEU A 417 7.08 11.51 -14.73
CA LEU A 417 6.87 12.54 -13.72
C LEU A 417 5.40 13.02 -13.65
N ALA A 418 4.69 13.13 -14.78
CA ALA A 418 3.28 13.52 -14.79
C ALA A 418 2.36 12.47 -14.14
N TYR A 419 2.61 11.18 -14.38
CA TYR A 419 1.85 10.11 -13.73
C TYR A 419 2.24 9.93 -12.25
N ILE A 420 3.50 10.17 -11.89
CA ILE A 420 3.94 10.21 -10.49
C ILE A 420 3.22 11.34 -9.75
N ASP A 421 3.19 12.55 -10.31
CA ASP A 421 2.48 13.69 -9.74
C ASP A 421 0.99 13.37 -9.51
N SER A 422 0.33 12.82 -10.54
CA SER A 422 -1.08 12.44 -10.46
C SER A 422 -1.33 11.37 -9.39
N THR A 423 -0.44 10.41 -9.27
CA THR A 423 -0.55 9.31 -8.30
C THR A 423 -0.35 9.83 -6.87
N VAL A 424 0.71 10.59 -6.61
CA VAL A 424 1.01 11.12 -5.27
C VAL A 424 -0.10 12.05 -4.81
N ASN A 425 -0.53 12.99 -5.66
CA ASN A 425 -1.56 13.95 -5.30
C ASN A 425 -2.97 13.33 -5.24
N PHE A 426 -3.20 12.16 -5.85
CA PHE A 426 -4.39 11.34 -5.61
C PHE A 426 -4.33 10.60 -4.26
N PHE A 427 -3.19 10.05 -3.89
CA PHE A 427 -3.03 9.28 -2.66
C PHE A 427 -2.93 10.15 -1.40
N CYS A 428 -2.23 11.28 -1.44
CA CYS A 428 -2.00 12.13 -0.27
C CYS A 428 -3.28 12.55 0.46
N PRO A 429 -4.33 13.08 -0.21
CA PRO A 429 -5.60 13.37 0.44
C PRO A 429 -6.24 12.15 1.13
N ARG A 430 -6.09 10.95 0.55
CA ARG A 430 -6.66 9.72 1.10
C ARG A 430 -5.89 9.25 2.34
N MET A 431 -4.55 9.29 2.29
CA MET A 431 -3.70 9.02 3.45
C MET A 431 -4.02 9.99 4.59
N VAL A 432 -4.08 11.28 4.29
CA VAL A 432 -4.34 12.33 5.27
C VAL A 432 -5.69 12.15 5.94
N ASN A 433 -6.74 11.77 5.21
CA ASN A 433 -8.05 11.56 5.81
C ASN A 433 -8.18 10.21 6.52
N ALA A 434 -7.77 9.11 5.88
CA ALA A 434 -7.83 7.76 6.49
C ALA A 434 -7.07 7.71 7.81
N LEU A 435 -5.97 8.46 7.90
CA LEU A 435 -5.10 8.53 9.06
C LEU A 435 -5.26 9.83 9.85
N MET A 436 -6.30 10.65 9.65
CA MET A 436 -6.50 11.92 10.38
C MET A 436 -5.21 12.76 10.57
N LEU A 437 -4.36 12.80 9.54
CA LEU A 437 -3.14 13.60 9.59
C LEU A 437 -3.51 15.10 9.53
N PRO A 438 -2.62 16.01 9.95
CA PRO A 438 -2.79 17.44 9.67
C PRO A 438 -3.17 17.69 8.20
N GLY A 439 -4.18 18.52 7.97
CA GLY A 439 -4.75 18.76 6.63
C GLY A 439 -5.95 17.89 6.27
N ASN A 440 -6.41 17.01 7.17
CA ASN A 440 -7.64 16.24 6.96
C ASN A 440 -8.89 17.13 6.96
N THR A 441 -9.94 16.62 6.32
CA THR A 441 -11.22 17.32 6.14
C THR A 441 -12.29 16.88 7.12
N VAL A 442 -11.92 16.05 8.11
CA VAL A 442 -12.82 15.57 9.16
C VAL A 442 -13.13 16.75 10.08
N GLY A 443 -14.31 17.35 9.88
CA GLY A 443 -14.74 18.61 10.49
C GLY A 443 -15.24 19.67 9.50
N ILE A 444 -14.99 19.50 8.19
CA ILE A 444 -15.50 20.37 7.10
C ILE A 444 -16.65 19.70 6.32
N THR A 445 -16.95 18.43 6.60
CA THR A 445 -18.17 17.80 6.11
C THR A 445 -19.39 18.48 6.73
N ASN A 446 -20.23 19.05 5.86
CA ASN A 446 -21.54 19.66 6.13
C ASN A 446 -22.22 19.15 7.40
N THR A 447 -22.78 20.10 8.14
CA THR A 447 -23.48 20.08 9.43
C THR A 447 -24.58 19.03 9.65
N ASP A 448 -24.70 17.98 8.83
CA ASP A 448 -25.87 17.10 8.78
C ASP A 448 -25.60 15.58 8.93
N LYS A 449 -24.37 15.11 9.19
CA LYS A 449 -24.13 13.71 9.61
C LYS A 449 -23.06 13.62 10.69
N GLY A 450 -23.50 13.37 11.94
CA GLY A 450 -22.63 13.25 13.12
C GLY A 450 -21.70 12.02 13.09
N LEU A 451 -20.81 11.96 14.10
CA LEU A 451 -19.94 10.83 14.47
C LEU A 451 -20.55 9.47 14.07
N SER A 452 -19.89 8.67 13.24
CA SER A 452 -20.32 7.31 12.95
C SER A 452 -19.47 6.32 13.76
N VAL A 453 -20.12 5.26 14.25
CA VAL A 453 -19.49 4.20 15.05
C VAL A 453 -20.18 2.89 14.69
N ASN A 454 -19.38 1.86 14.41
CA ASN A 454 -19.80 0.49 14.22
C ASN A 454 -19.28 -0.35 15.39
N VAL A 455 -20.13 -1.24 15.94
CA VAL A 455 -19.79 -2.07 17.11
C VAL A 455 -19.98 -3.54 16.76
N TYR A 456 -18.90 -4.32 16.84
CA TYR A 456 -18.88 -5.73 16.42
C TYR A 456 -17.89 -6.58 17.22
N PRO A 457 -18.08 -7.92 17.34
CA PRO A 457 -19.30 -8.62 16.97
C PRO A 457 -20.46 -8.18 17.87
N ASN A 458 -21.68 -8.15 17.32
CA ASN A 458 -22.88 -7.87 18.09
C ASN A 458 -23.99 -8.85 17.66
N PRO A 459 -24.35 -9.85 18.48
CA PRO A 459 -23.96 -9.98 19.89
C PRO A 459 -22.59 -10.65 20.11
N ALA A 460 -21.89 -10.28 21.19
CA ALA A 460 -20.54 -10.73 21.57
C ALA A 460 -20.51 -11.72 22.75
N SER A 461 -19.42 -12.48 22.86
CA SER A 461 -19.11 -13.36 24.01
C SER A 461 -17.78 -12.98 24.67
N ASP A 462 -16.73 -12.80 23.88
CA ASP A 462 -15.36 -12.67 24.38
C ASP A 462 -14.85 -11.24 24.28
N TYR A 463 -15.13 -10.55 23.17
CA TYR A 463 -14.69 -9.18 22.94
C TYR A 463 -15.72 -8.36 22.15
N VAL A 464 -15.58 -7.03 22.23
CA VAL A 464 -16.31 -6.07 21.41
C VAL A 464 -15.33 -5.03 20.87
N SER A 465 -15.38 -4.78 19.57
CA SER A 465 -14.63 -3.77 18.85
C SER A 465 -15.53 -2.59 18.51
N PHE A 466 -15.06 -1.39 18.83
CA PHE A 466 -15.68 -0.12 18.45
C PHE A 466 -14.85 0.49 17.32
N ASN A 467 -15.40 0.58 16.12
CA ASN A 467 -14.78 1.21 14.96
C ASN A 467 -15.49 2.52 14.67
N SER A 468 -14.82 3.65 14.85
CA SER A 468 -15.38 4.98 14.64
C SER A 468 -14.83 5.65 13.40
N SER A 469 -15.66 6.48 12.76
CA SER A 469 -15.24 7.36 11.66
C SER A 469 -14.27 8.47 12.08
N THR A 470 -14.05 8.65 13.40
CA THR A 470 -13.11 9.63 13.97
C THR A 470 -12.38 9.04 15.18
N ASN A 471 -11.35 9.72 15.70
CA ASN A 471 -10.65 9.28 16.91
C ASN A 471 -11.62 9.04 18.08
N ILE A 472 -11.50 7.90 18.75
CA ILE A 472 -12.24 7.65 19.98
C ILE A 472 -11.41 8.23 21.13
N ASN A 473 -11.84 9.39 21.62
CA ASN A 473 -11.27 10.00 22.82
C ASN A 473 -11.72 9.25 24.08
N SER A 474 -13.00 8.85 24.14
CA SER A 474 -13.51 8.07 25.26
C SER A 474 -14.60 7.07 24.86
N ILE A 475 -14.68 5.97 25.60
CA ILE A 475 -15.76 4.98 25.56
C ILE A 475 -16.24 4.76 27.00
N SER A 476 -17.48 5.12 27.28
CA SER A 476 -18.16 4.82 28.54
C SER A 476 -19.24 3.77 28.30
N ILE A 477 -19.18 2.66 29.02
CA ILE A 477 -20.10 1.53 28.83
C ILE A 477 -21.04 1.44 30.02
N PHE A 478 -22.33 1.36 29.73
CA PHE A 478 -23.41 1.28 30.70
C PHE A 478 -24.19 -0.03 30.53
N ASP A 479 -24.65 -0.59 31.64
CA ASP A 479 -25.64 -1.67 31.61
C ASP A 479 -27.05 -1.15 31.28
N ASN A 480 -28.02 -2.06 31.15
CA ASN A 480 -29.42 -1.72 30.86
C ASN A 480 -30.11 -0.88 31.95
N ASN A 481 -29.51 -0.75 33.15
CA ASN A 481 -30.00 0.10 34.23
C ASN A 481 -29.29 1.47 34.25
N GLY A 482 -28.41 1.75 33.28
CA GLY A 482 -27.62 2.98 33.21
C GLY A 482 -26.45 3.03 34.19
N LYS A 483 -26.07 1.91 34.81
CA LYS A 483 -24.88 1.85 35.67
C LYS A 483 -23.63 1.81 34.80
N LEU A 484 -22.67 2.70 35.06
CA LEU A 484 -21.36 2.67 34.41
C LEU A 484 -20.61 1.39 34.79
N ILE A 485 -20.24 0.61 33.79
CA ILE A 485 -19.53 -0.66 33.90
C ILE A 485 -18.05 -0.48 33.59
N ASN A 486 -17.73 0.31 32.56
CA ASN A 486 -16.36 0.57 32.16
C ASN A 486 -16.21 1.96 31.54
N ASN A 487 -15.04 2.57 31.66
CA ASN A 487 -14.70 3.83 31.01
C ASN A 487 -13.24 3.82 30.55
N MET A 488 -13.00 4.16 29.30
CA MET A 488 -11.71 4.00 28.63
C MET A 488 -11.43 5.23 27.76
N ASN A 489 -10.16 5.58 27.58
CA ASN A 489 -9.72 6.67 26.71
C ASN A 489 -8.75 6.16 25.63
N PRO A 490 -9.25 5.52 24.56
CA PRO A 490 -8.42 4.74 23.64
C PRO A 490 -7.44 5.54 22.79
N ASN A 491 -7.81 6.78 22.45
CA ASN A 491 -7.12 7.66 21.50
C ASN A 491 -6.77 6.94 20.19
N ARG A 492 -7.72 6.19 19.64
CA ARG A 492 -7.61 5.49 18.34
C ARG A 492 -8.99 5.29 17.72
N PHE A 493 -9.07 4.95 16.43
CA PHE A 493 -10.36 4.76 15.73
C PHE A 493 -11.02 3.42 16.01
N THR A 494 -10.21 2.36 16.13
CA THR A 494 -10.69 1.03 16.47
C THR A 494 -10.13 0.63 17.82
N TYR A 495 -11.01 0.33 18.75
CA TYR A 495 -10.60 -0.16 20.06
C TYR A 495 -11.42 -1.40 20.44
N THR A 496 -10.72 -2.46 20.79
CA THR A 496 -11.30 -3.73 21.19
C THR A 496 -11.18 -3.90 22.69
N ILE A 497 -12.28 -4.31 23.32
CA ILE A 497 -12.36 -4.58 24.75
C ILE A 497 -12.70 -6.04 24.98
N ASP A 498 -12.15 -6.60 26.05
CA ASP A 498 -12.57 -7.89 26.58
C ASP A 498 -13.90 -7.70 27.35
N VAL A 499 -14.92 -8.47 26.97
CA VAL A 499 -16.24 -8.50 27.60
C VAL A 499 -16.59 -9.87 28.16
N SER A 500 -15.65 -10.83 28.16
CA SER A 500 -15.88 -12.19 28.67
C SER A 500 -16.33 -12.22 30.13
N GLY A 501 -15.93 -11.23 30.92
CA GLY A 501 -16.35 -11.03 32.30
C GLY A 501 -17.68 -10.29 32.50
N PHE A 502 -18.33 -9.84 31.42
CA PHE A 502 -19.58 -9.08 31.52
C PHE A 502 -20.76 -10.04 31.73
N ALA A 503 -21.75 -9.61 32.50
CA ALA A 503 -22.98 -10.37 32.64
C ALA A 503 -23.74 -10.39 31.30
N LYS A 504 -24.44 -11.49 31.03
CA LYS A 504 -25.29 -11.60 29.82
C LYS A 504 -26.37 -10.51 29.85
N GLY A 505 -26.53 -9.77 28.76
CA GLY A 505 -27.47 -8.65 28.74
C GLY A 505 -27.23 -7.62 27.64
N ILE A 506 -27.99 -6.53 27.71
CA ILE A 506 -27.89 -5.38 26.80
C ILE A 506 -27.01 -4.31 27.44
N TYR A 507 -26.10 -3.76 26.65
CA TYR A 507 -25.20 -2.69 27.04
C TYR A 507 -25.29 -1.52 26.05
N HIS A 508 -24.98 -0.33 26.55
CA HIS A 508 -24.88 0.90 25.78
C HIS A 508 -23.47 1.45 25.93
N ALA A 509 -22.76 1.66 24.83
CA ALA A 509 -21.50 2.38 24.82
C ALA A 509 -21.75 3.82 24.34
N GLU A 510 -21.30 4.80 25.12
CA GLU A 510 -21.15 6.19 24.68
C GLU A 510 -19.71 6.38 24.20
N ILE A 511 -19.58 6.68 22.91
CA ILE A 511 -18.31 6.87 22.22
C ILE A 511 -18.18 8.35 21.88
N SER A 512 -17.12 9.00 22.34
CA SER A 512 -16.86 10.41 22.08
C SER A 512 -15.54 10.62 21.37
N ASN A 513 -15.51 11.60 20.46
CA ASN A 513 -14.27 12.09 19.83
C ASN A 513 -13.81 13.45 20.41
N GLY A 514 -14.35 13.84 21.57
CA GLY A 514 -14.07 15.14 22.21
C GLY A 514 -14.86 16.32 21.65
N ILE A 515 -15.54 16.16 20.51
CA ILE A 515 -16.39 17.18 19.87
C ILE A 515 -17.85 16.73 19.86
N SER A 516 -18.07 15.45 19.60
CA SER A 516 -19.38 14.81 19.44
C SER A 516 -19.38 13.46 20.13
N THR A 517 -20.57 13.01 20.53
CA THR A 517 -20.78 11.74 21.23
C THR A 517 -21.87 10.95 20.51
N LYS A 518 -21.66 9.65 20.33
CA LYS A 518 -22.63 8.70 19.77
C LYS A 518 -22.80 7.52 20.71
N THR A 519 -24.04 7.10 20.89
CA THR A 519 -24.38 5.94 21.72
C THR A 519 -24.71 4.75 20.83
N GLU A 520 -24.02 3.63 21.05
CA GLU A 520 -24.24 2.38 20.33
C GLU A 520 -24.68 1.26 21.28
N LYS A 521 -25.62 0.44 20.83
CA LYS A 521 -26.14 -0.69 21.60
C LYS A 521 -25.41 -1.98 21.18
N PHE A 522 -24.95 -2.76 22.15
CA PHE A 522 -24.44 -4.11 21.92
C PHE A 522 -24.96 -5.10 22.96
N ILE A 523 -24.90 -6.39 22.62
CA ILE A 523 -25.50 -7.49 23.40
C ILE A 523 -24.41 -8.49 23.76
N ILE A 524 -24.35 -8.91 25.02
CA ILE A 524 -23.47 -9.98 25.52
C ILE A 524 -24.27 -11.28 25.71
N LYS A 525 -23.79 -12.39 25.12
CA LYS A 525 -24.51 -13.68 25.05
C LYS A 525 -24.26 -14.64 26.19
#